data_AF-A0A7V9DPL3-F1
#
_entry.id   AF-A0A7V9DPL3-F1
#
_cell.length_a   1.000
_cell.length_b   1.000
_cell.length_c   1.000
_cell.angle_alpha   90.00
_cell.angle_beta   90.00
_cell.angle_gamma   90.00
#
_symmetry.space_group_name_H-M   'P 1'
#
loop_
_entity.id
_entity.type
_entity.pdbx_description
1 polymer ?
#
loop_
_entity_poly.entity_id
_entity_poly.type
_entity_poly.pdbx_seq_one_letter_code
_entity_poly.pdbx_strand_id
1 'polypeptide(L)'
;MTTSAFDEAAAAIGTTAHLDVPLAPFTTYRVGGRAAVLARPHSVADLERIAGARSATGLPLIVVGKGSNMLVADAGFAGIAVTLADLEMSDGAEQAGFVVVTYGDASEIVVDVPGAASLPSLARRLASAGIVGFEWAVGIPGSIGGAVKMNAGGHGADMAA
;
A
#
# COMPACT_ATOMS: atom_id res chain seq x y z
N MET A 1 18.66 -27.11 15.58
CA MET A 1 18.57 -26.19 14.42
C MET A 1 18.07 -24.87 14.96
N THR A 2 18.84 -23.80 14.82
CA THR A 2 18.41 -22.44 15.18
C THR A 2 17.42 -21.97 14.10
N THR A 3 16.20 -21.65 14.50
CA THR A 3 15.20 -21.02 13.63
C THR A 3 15.74 -19.69 13.12
N SER A 4 15.58 -19.36 11.84
CA SER A 4 16.04 -18.08 11.32
C SER A 4 15.09 -16.95 11.74
N ALA A 5 15.58 -15.71 11.80
CA ALA A 5 14.73 -14.54 12.08
C ALA A 5 13.58 -14.40 11.05
N PHE A 6 13.76 -14.88 9.82
CA PHE A 6 12.72 -14.89 8.80
C PHE A 6 11.61 -15.89 9.11
N ASP A 7 11.97 -17.07 9.60
CA ASP A 7 11.00 -18.09 10.02
C ASP A 7 10.22 -17.63 11.25
N GLU A 8 10.89 -16.98 12.22
CA GLU A 8 10.25 -16.37 13.39
C GLU A 8 9.27 -15.27 12.98
N ALA A 9 9.65 -14.39 12.06
CA ALA A 9 8.77 -13.35 11.53
C ALA A 9 7.56 -13.95 10.81
N ALA A 10 7.77 -14.93 9.93
CA ALA A 10 6.69 -15.58 9.21
C ALA A 10 5.71 -16.29 10.15
N ALA A 11 6.22 -16.99 11.18
CA ALA A 11 5.39 -17.62 12.20
C ALA A 11 4.56 -16.60 13.00
N ALA A 12 5.15 -15.45 13.36
CA ALA A 12 4.45 -14.39 14.09
C ALA A 12 3.37 -13.69 13.25
N ILE A 13 3.61 -13.51 11.94
CA ILE A 13 2.63 -12.94 11.01
C ILE A 13 1.47 -13.92 10.74
N GLY A 14 1.78 -15.22 10.65
CA GLY A 14 0.80 -16.28 10.45
C GLY A 14 0.51 -16.56 8.98
N THR A 15 -0.75 -16.88 8.65
CA THR A 15 -1.15 -17.41 7.33
C THR A 15 -1.00 -16.42 6.17
N THR A 16 -0.80 -15.14 6.45
CA THR A 16 -0.57 -14.09 5.46
C THR A 16 0.92 -13.91 5.12
N ALA A 17 1.82 -14.67 5.75
CA ALA A 17 3.25 -14.65 5.43
C ALA A 17 3.63 -15.72 4.42
N HIS A 18 4.48 -15.34 3.47
CA HIS A 18 5.05 -16.21 2.45
C HIS A 18 6.56 -16.02 2.43
N LEU A 19 7.30 -17.10 2.63
CA LEU A 19 8.76 -17.08 2.58
C LEU A 19 9.27 -17.09 1.15
N ASP A 20 10.39 -16.41 0.93
CA ASP A 20 11.16 -16.45 -0.32
C ASP A 20 10.29 -16.21 -1.57
N VAL A 21 9.71 -15.01 -1.71
CA VAL A 21 8.78 -14.68 -2.81
C VAL A 21 9.39 -13.62 -3.74
N PRO A 22 9.34 -13.79 -5.09
CA PRO A 22 9.85 -12.79 -6.01
C PRO A 22 9.05 -11.48 -5.92
N LEU A 23 9.74 -10.33 -5.87
CA LEU A 23 9.12 -9.01 -5.83
C LEU A 23 8.80 -8.44 -7.22
N ALA A 24 9.39 -8.99 -8.29
CA ALA A 24 9.14 -8.55 -9.65
C ALA A 24 7.63 -8.43 -10.01
N PRO A 25 6.74 -9.39 -9.68
CA PRO A 25 5.31 -9.26 -9.98
C PRO A 25 4.60 -8.08 -9.30
N PHE A 26 5.21 -7.48 -8.27
CA PHE A 26 4.64 -6.39 -7.48
C PHE A 26 5.20 -5.01 -7.86
N THR A 27 6.03 -4.92 -8.90
CA THR A 27 6.58 -3.65 -9.39
C THR A 27 6.15 -3.37 -10.82
N THR A 28 6.04 -2.08 -11.17
CA THR A 28 5.67 -1.68 -12.54
C THR A 28 6.74 -2.09 -13.56
N TYR A 29 8.02 -2.02 -13.18
CA TYR A 29 9.13 -2.44 -14.04
C TYR A 29 9.23 -3.96 -14.21
N ARG A 30 8.52 -4.75 -13.38
CA ARG A 30 8.55 -6.22 -13.39
C ARG A 30 9.95 -6.80 -13.21
N VAL A 31 10.75 -6.14 -12.38
CA VAL A 31 12.11 -6.56 -11.99
C VAL A 31 12.22 -6.60 -10.47
N GLY A 32 13.19 -7.36 -9.97
CA GLY A 32 13.44 -7.50 -8.54
C GLY A 32 13.60 -8.94 -8.07
N GLY A 33 14.57 -9.13 -7.20
CA GLY A 33 14.82 -10.38 -6.50
C GLY A 33 13.74 -10.73 -5.48
N ARG A 34 14.07 -11.64 -4.57
CA ARG A 34 13.12 -12.26 -3.65
C ARG A 34 13.07 -11.53 -2.31
N ALA A 35 11.89 -11.33 -1.75
CA ALA A 35 11.73 -10.95 -0.36
C ALA A 35 11.89 -12.18 0.53
N ALA A 36 12.63 -12.05 1.63
CA ALA A 36 12.76 -13.13 2.61
C ALA A 36 11.39 -13.49 3.20
N VAL A 37 10.58 -12.49 3.54
CA VAL A 37 9.18 -12.63 3.94
C VAL A 37 8.34 -11.65 3.13
N LEU A 38 7.34 -12.13 2.40
CA LEU A 38 6.26 -11.32 1.83
C LEU A 38 5.00 -11.52 2.67
N ALA A 39 4.49 -10.44 3.26
CA ALA A 39 3.23 -10.41 3.99
C ALA A 39 2.10 -9.83 3.13
N ARG A 40 0.95 -10.49 3.14
CA ARG A 40 -0.26 -10.18 2.37
C ARG A 40 -1.47 -10.01 3.32
N PRO A 41 -1.54 -8.89 4.06
CA PRO A 41 -2.61 -8.63 5.02
C PRO A 41 -3.99 -8.54 4.34
N HIS A 42 -5.03 -8.99 5.04
CA HIS A 42 -6.44 -8.84 4.64
C HIS A 42 -7.25 -8.03 5.66
N SER A 43 -6.60 -7.55 6.72
CA SER A 43 -7.24 -6.79 7.79
C SER A 43 -6.25 -5.87 8.51
N VAL A 44 -6.76 -4.93 9.30
CA VAL A 44 -5.95 -4.12 10.22
C VAL A 44 -5.25 -5.00 11.26
N ALA A 45 -5.90 -6.06 11.75
CA ALA A 45 -5.30 -7.01 12.67
C ALA A 45 -4.09 -7.74 12.07
N ASP A 46 -4.08 -8.02 10.76
CA ASP A 46 -2.89 -8.53 10.07
C ASP A 46 -1.75 -7.51 10.08
N LEU A 47 -2.05 -6.23 9.84
CA LEU A 47 -1.05 -5.17 9.90
C LEU A 47 -0.43 -5.03 11.30
N GLU A 48 -1.24 -5.17 12.35
CA GLU A 48 -0.76 -5.20 13.74
C GLU A 48 0.16 -6.40 14.00
N ARG A 49 -0.20 -7.60 13.53
CA ARG A 49 0.68 -8.78 13.60
C ARG A 49 2.01 -8.55 12.89
N ILE A 50 1.99 -7.95 11.71
CA ILE A 50 3.19 -7.62 10.94
C ILE A 50 4.07 -6.62 11.69
N ALA A 51 3.47 -5.57 12.28
CA ALA A 51 4.20 -4.61 13.10
C ALA A 51 4.82 -5.27 14.35
N GLY A 52 4.10 -6.19 14.98
CA GLY A 52 4.60 -7.01 16.08
C GLY A 52 5.78 -7.89 15.67
N ALA A 53 5.68 -8.59 14.54
CA ALA A 53 6.75 -9.44 14.00
C ALA A 53 8.02 -8.63 13.69
N ARG A 54 7.89 -7.45 13.08
CA ARG A 54 9.01 -6.52 12.87
C ARG A 54 9.66 -6.14 14.20
N SER A 55 8.86 -5.81 15.21
CA SER A 55 9.36 -5.36 16.52
C SER A 55 10.08 -6.48 17.27
N ALA A 56 9.59 -7.71 17.18
CA ALA A 56 10.17 -8.89 17.83
C ALA A 56 11.48 -9.35 17.17
N THR A 57 11.55 -9.30 15.84
CA THR A 57 12.71 -9.84 15.08
C THR A 57 13.75 -8.79 14.71
N GLY A 58 13.39 -7.50 14.75
CA GLY A 58 14.25 -6.41 14.29
C GLY A 58 14.47 -6.37 12.77
N LEU A 59 13.79 -7.21 12.00
CA LEU A 59 13.93 -7.25 10.55
C LEU A 59 13.50 -5.92 9.91
N PRO A 60 14.20 -5.47 8.86
CA PRO A 60 13.77 -4.31 8.10
C PRO A 60 12.41 -4.61 7.44
N LEU A 61 11.55 -3.60 7.39
CA LEU A 61 10.22 -3.70 6.81
C LEU A 61 10.04 -2.65 5.72
N ILE A 62 9.46 -3.06 4.58
CA ILE A 62 9.01 -2.13 3.53
C ILE A 62 7.54 -2.38 3.22
N VAL A 63 6.82 -1.31 2.87
CA VAL A 63 5.49 -1.42 2.29
C VAL A 63 5.60 -1.23 0.80
N VAL A 64 5.08 -2.20 0.04
CA VAL A 64 4.97 -2.20 -1.41
C VAL A 64 3.53 -1.82 -1.77
N GLY A 65 3.33 -0.61 -2.29
CA GLY A 65 2.06 -0.20 -2.89
C GLY A 65 1.89 -0.84 -4.27
N LYS A 66 1.54 -0.05 -5.29
CA LYS A 66 1.52 -0.53 -6.70
C LYS A 66 2.92 -0.71 -7.33
N GLY A 67 3.99 -0.46 -6.56
CA GLY A 67 5.38 -0.60 -7.00
C GLY A 67 5.75 0.25 -8.22
N SER A 68 5.07 1.39 -8.44
CA SER A 68 5.29 2.29 -9.58
C SER A 68 6.53 3.16 -9.46
N ASN A 69 7.05 3.32 -8.24
CA ASN A 69 8.26 4.07 -7.95
C ASN A 69 9.30 3.23 -7.19
N MET A 70 9.43 1.95 -7.58
CA MET A 70 10.36 1.01 -6.94
C MET A 70 11.21 0.31 -8.00
N LEU A 71 12.52 0.28 -7.76
CA LEU A 71 13.47 -0.56 -8.49
C LEU A 71 14.13 -1.51 -7.49
N VAL A 72 13.66 -2.76 -7.47
CA VAL A 72 14.17 -3.77 -6.54
C VAL A 72 15.39 -4.44 -7.16
N ALA A 73 16.47 -4.57 -6.41
CA ALA A 73 17.69 -5.25 -6.86
C ALA A 73 17.47 -6.76 -7.02
N ASP A 74 18.22 -7.42 -7.90
CA ASP A 74 18.15 -8.87 -8.12
C ASP A 74 18.57 -9.68 -6.87
N ALA A 75 19.40 -9.09 -6.00
CA ALA A 75 19.74 -9.66 -4.69
C ALA A 75 18.52 -9.75 -3.74
N GLY A 76 17.42 -9.07 -4.07
CA GLY A 76 16.18 -9.13 -3.30
C GLY A 76 16.16 -8.25 -2.06
N PHE A 77 15.31 -8.62 -1.10
CA PHE A 77 15.09 -7.88 0.14
C PHE A 77 15.12 -8.82 1.36
N ALA A 78 16.17 -8.71 2.17
CA ALA A 78 16.36 -9.50 3.38
C ALA A 78 15.56 -8.95 4.57
N GLY A 79 14.24 -8.98 4.48
CA GLY A 79 13.33 -8.48 5.50
C GLY A 79 11.87 -8.82 5.21
N ILE A 80 10.96 -8.04 5.79
CA ILE A 80 9.51 -8.17 5.64
C ILE A 80 9.01 -7.16 4.59
N ALA A 81 8.64 -7.64 3.41
CA ALA A 81 7.91 -6.85 2.42
C ALA A 81 6.40 -7.00 2.66
N VAL A 82 5.64 -5.91 2.65
CA VAL A 82 4.18 -5.93 2.86
C VAL A 82 3.49 -5.39 1.62
N THR A 83 2.65 -6.18 0.96
CA THR A 83 1.80 -5.69 -0.13
C THR A 83 0.41 -5.37 0.39
N LEU A 84 -0.11 -4.19 0.08
CA LEU A 84 -1.47 -3.79 0.49
C LEU A 84 -2.54 -4.18 -0.55
N ALA A 85 -2.17 -4.86 -1.62
CA ALA A 85 -3.08 -5.16 -2.74
C ALA A 85 -4.31 -5.96 -2.31
N ASP A 86 -4.17 -6.87 -1.34
CA ASP A 86 -5.29 -7.71 -0.90
C ASP A 86 -6.23 -6.98 0.06
N LEU A 87 -5.78 -5.89 0.69
CA LEU A 87 -6.64 -4.95 1.42
C LEU A 87 -7.52 -4.11 0.49
N GLU A 88 -7.16 -4.00 -0.80
CA GLU A 88 -8.03 -3.41 -1.82
C GLU A 88 -9.22 -4.34 -2.15
N MET A 89 -9.22 -5.60 -1.70
CA MET A 89 -10.20 -6.63 -2.08
C MET A 89 -11.01 -7.20 -0.90
N SER A 90 -10.49 -7.14 0.32
CA SER A 90 -11.20 -7.55 1.54
C SER A 90 -12.27 -6.52 1.92
N ASP A 91 -13.50 -6.99 2.11
CA ASP A 91 -14.74 -6.25 2.40
C ASP A 91 -15.34 -5.43 1.24
N GLY A 92 -15.59 -6.12 0.12
CA GLY A 92 -16.51 -5.60 -0.91
C GLY A 92 -15.99 -4.34 -1.60
N ALA A 93 -14.67 -4.20 -1.71
CA ALA A 93 -14.02 -2.98 -2.16
C ALA A 93 -14.05 -2.73 -3.69
N GLU A 94 -14.62 -3.64 -4.49
CA GLU A 94 -15.22 -3.24 -5.78
C GLU A 94 -16.43 -2.29 -5.60
N GLN A 95 -16.90 -2.12 -4.35
CA GLN A 95 -17.87 -1.15 -3.85
C GLN A 95 -17.32 -0.25 -2.72
N ALA A 96 -16.00 -0.07 -2.58
CA ALA A 96 -15.46 0.85 -1.57
C ALA A 96 -15.86 2.30 -1.91
N GLY A 97 -17.02 2.74 -1.42
CA GLY A 97 -17.38 4.14 -1.33
C GLY A 97 -16.32 4.82 -0.48
N PHE A 98 -15.63 5.80 -1.07
CA PHE A 98 -15.01 6.80 -0.22
C PHE A 98 -16.15 7.48 0.54
N VAL A 99 -15.97 7.69 1.84
CA VAL A 99 -16.95 8.45 2.61
C VAL A 99 -16.66 9.92 2.35
N VAL A 100 -17.59 10.60 1.70
CA VAL A 100 -17.58 12.05 1.60
C VAL A 100 -18.26 12.59 2.86
N VAL A 101 -17.50 13.28 3.69
CA VAL A 101 -18.03 14.02 4.83
C VAL A 101 -17.94 15.50 4.52
N THR A 102 -19.06 16.21 4.65
CA THR A 102 -19.09 17.67 4.57
C THR A 102 -19.14 18.23 5.98
N TYR A 103 -18.22 19.14 6.31
CA TYR A 103 -18.23 19.88 7.57
C TYR A 103 -18.76 21.30 7.36
N GLY A 104 -19.67 21.75 8.24
CA GLY A 104 -20.24 23.10 8.22
C GLY A 104 -21.13 23.39 7.01
N ASP A 105 -21.15 24.66 6.58
CA ASP A 105 -22.06 25.19 5.55
C ASP A 105 -21.55 24.93 4.11
N ALA A 106 -21.02 23.73 3.85
CA ALA A 106 -20.58 23.22 2.54
C ALA A 106 -19.22 23.69 1.98
N SER A 107 -18.31 24.26 2.79
CA SER A 107 -16.99 24.71 2.29
C SER A 107 -15.87 23.67 2.35
N GLU A 108 -16.03 22.55 3.06
CA GLU A 108 -14.98 21.55 3.23
C GLU A 108 -15.51 20.13 2.93
N ILE A 109 -14.77 19.42 2.08
CA ILE A 109 -15.06 18.05 1.65
C ILE A 109 -13.93 17.16 2.17
N VAL A 110 -14.27 16.22 3.05
CA VAL A 110 -13.34 15.21 3.55
C VAL A 110 -13.62 13.90 2.83
N VAL A 111 -12.56 13.27 2.32
CA VAL A 111 -12.61 12.00 1.59
C VAL A 111 -11.80 10.97 2.38
N ASP A 112 -12.50 10.03 3.02
CA ASP A 112 -11.84 8.89 3.67
C ASP A 112 -11.66 7.75 2.66
N VAL A 113 -10.43 7.24 2.54
CA VAL A 113 -10.05 6.24 1.54
C VAL A 113 -8.92 5.33 2.06
N PRO A 114 -8.97 4.01 1.78
CA PRO A 114 -7.88 3.11 2.16
C PRO A 114 -6.55 3.48 1.51
N GLY A 115 -5.44 3.31 2.25
CA GLY A 115 -4.09 3.52 1.72
C GLY A 115 -3.73 2.61 0.53
N ALA A 116 -4.41 1.48 0.37
CA ALA A 116 -4.26 0.58 -0.78
C ALA A 116 -4.90 1.13 -2.06
N ALA A 117 -5.87 2.04 -1.93
CA ALA A 117 -6.71 2.45 -3.04
C ALA A 117 -5.92 3.06 -4.20
N SER A 118 -6.36 2.76 -5.41
CA SER A 118 -5.82 3.31 -6.65
C SER A 118 -5.98 4.83 -6.72
N LEU A 119 -4.85 5.55 -6.72
CA LEU A 119 -4.78 7.00 -6.87
C LEU A 119 -5.53 7.52 -8.13
N PRO A 120 -5.30 6.97 -9.34
CA PRO A 120 -5.98 7.47 -10.54
C PRO A 120 -7.46 7.06 -10.60
N SER A 121 -7.85 5.98 -9.92
CA SER A 121 -9.27 5.61 -9.83
C SER A 121 -10.02 6.55 -8.89
N LEU A 122 -9.41 6.98 -7.77
CA LEU A 122 -10.00 7.98 -6.89
C LEU A 122 -10.21 9.31 -7.62
N ALA A 123 -9.20 9.81 -8.33
CA ALA A 123 -9.31 11.04 -9.12
C ALA A 123 -10.49 11.03 -10.10
N ARG A 124 -10.66 9.93 -10.85
CA ARG A 124 -11.80 9.77 -11.77
C ARG A 124 -13.15 9.75 -11.05
N ARG A 125 -13.23 9.12 -9.88
CA ARG A 125 -14.48 9.04 -9.10
C ARG A 125 -14.85 10.39 -8.49
N LEU A 126 -13.88 11.12 -7.92
CA LEU A 126 -14.10 12.47 -7.41
C LEU A 126 -14.56 13.41 -8.52
N ALA A 127 -13.90 13.38 -9.68
CA ALA A 127 -14.33 14.15 -10.85
C ALA A 127 -15.76 13.80 -11.31
N SER A 128 -16.11 12.50 -11.31
CA SER A 128 -17.48 12.05 -11.67
C SER A 128 -18.54 12.50 -10.66
N ALA A 129 -18.14 12.76 -9.42
CA ALA A 129 -19.00 13.30 -8.37
C ALA A 129 -19.00 14.85 -8.33
N GLY A 130 -18.30 15.51 -9.26
CA GLY A 130 -18.17 16.97 -9.29
C GLY A 130 -17.25 17.56 -8.20
N ILE A 131 -16.44 16.72 -7.55
CA ILE A 131 -15.46 17.14 -6.55
C ILE A 131 -14.17 17.51 -7.27
N VAL A 132 -13.74 18.75 -7.11
CA VAL A 132 -12.54 19.33 -7.74
C VAL A 132 -11.33 19.31 -6.80
N GLY A 133 -10.11 19.47 -7.34
CA GLY A 133 -8.86 19.60 -6.59
C GLY A 133 -7.97 18.35 -6.59
N PHE A 134 -8.47 17.21 -7.07
CA PHE A 134 -7.73 15.94 -7.14
C PHE A 134 -7.47 15.46 -8.58
N GLU A 135 -7.73 16.32 -9.58
CA GLU A 135 -7.59 16.00 -11.01
C GLU A 135 -6.14 15.72 -11.39
N TRP A 136 -5.19 16.38 -10.73
CA TRP A 136 -3.76 16.22 -10.94
C TRP A 136 -3.28 14.77 -10.80
N ALA A 137 -4.00 13.97 -10.01
CA ALA A 137 -3.67 12.59 -9.70
C ALA A 137 -4.14 11.57 -10.76
N VAL A 138 -4.92 12.00 -11.77
CA VAL A 138 -5.58 11.11 -12.75
C VAL A 138 -4.61 10.22 -13.55
N GLY A 139 -3.40 10.71 -13.77
CA GLY A 139 -2.36 10.02 -14.55
C GLY A 139 -1.27 9.36 -13.71
N ILE A 140 -1.28 9.51 -12.40
CA ILE A 140 -0.18 9.05 -11.54
C ILE A 140 -0.43 7.58 -11.15
N PRO A 141 0.39 6.62 -11.60
CA PRO A 141 0.24 5.23 -11.19
C PRO A 141 0.66 5.11 -9.72
N GLY A 142 -0.21 4.55 -8.88
CA GLY A 142 0.12 4.38 -7.47
C GLY A 142 -1.09 4.05 -6.60
N SER A 143 -0.79 3.81 -5.33
CA SER A 143 -1.79 3.76 -4.27
C SER A 143 -1.77 5.05 -3.45
N ILE A 144 -2.85 5.35 -2.73
CA ILE A 144 -2.95 6.52 -1.85
C ILE A 144 -1.83 6.54 -0.80
N GLY A 145 -1.53 5.40 -0.15
CA GLY A 145 -0.46 5.32 0.85
C GLY A 145 0.93 5.60 0.25
N GLY A 146 1.17 5.16 -0.99
CA GLY A 146 2.39 5.50 -1.72
C GLY A 146 2.44 6.99 -2.08
N ALA A 147 1.30 7.57 -2.48
CA ALA A 147 1.18 8.98 -2.78
C ALA A 147 1.47 9.87 -1.56
N VAL A 148 0.86 9.55 -0.41
CA VAL A 148 1.11 10.22 0.88
C VAL A 148 2.59 10.11 1.26
N LYS A 149 3.18 8.91 1.17
CA LYS A 149 4.59 8.69 1.52
C LYS A 149 5.56 9.53 0.69
N MET A 150 5.21 9.79 -0.57
CA MET A 150 6.08 10.46 -1.54
C MET A 150 5.74 11.94 -1.75
N ASN A 151 4.67 12.46 -1.13
CA ASN A 151 4.01 13.69 -1.57
C ASN A 151 3.85 13.72 -3.11
N ALA A 152 3.22 12.67 -3.66
CA ALA A 152 3.07 12.55 -5.10
C ALA A 152 2.40 13.80 -5.68
N GLY A 153 2.86 14.25 -6.84
CA GLY A 153 2.37 15.46 -7.50
C GLY A 153 2.42 15.35 -9.01
N GLY A 154 1.60 16.16 -9.66
CA GLY A 154 1.43 16.23 -11.11
C GLY A 154 0.69 17.50 -11.48
N HIS A 155 0.84 17.98 -12.72
CA HIS A 155 0.05 19.10 -13.24
C HIS A 155 0.01 20.37 -12.35
N GLY A 156 1.04 20.62 -11.54
CA GLY A 156 1.14 21.81 -10.68
C GLY A 156 0.50 21.71 -9.29
N ALA A 157 0.01 20.52 -8.88
CA ALA A 157 -0.51 20.24 -7.55
C ALA A 157 0.06 18.92 -7.00
N ASP A 158 -0.15 18.65 -5.70
CA ASP A 158 0.34 17.46 -5.01
C ASP A 158 -0.58 17.03 -3.85
N MET A 159 -0.16 16.02 -3.10
CA MET A 159 -0.92 15.48 -1.96
C MET A 159 -1.08 16.47 -0.78
N ALA A 160 -0.26 17.50 -0.68
CA ALA A 160 -0.27 18.47 0.42
C ALA A 160 -0.94 19.80 0.06
N ALA A 161 -1.43 19.95 -1.18
CA ALA A 161 -2.09 21.14 -1.71
C ALA A 161 -3.41 21.46 -1.03
#